data_AF-A0A022MQD2-F1
#
_entry.id   AF-A0A022MQD2-F1
#
_cell.length_a   1.000
_cell.length_b   1.000
_cell.length_c   1.000
_cell.angle_alpha   90.00
_cell.angle_beta   90.00
_cell.angle_gamma   90.00
#
_symmetry.space_group_name_H-M   'P 1'
#
loop_
_entity.id
_entity.type
_entity.pdbx_description
1 polymer ?
#
loop_
_entity_poly.entity_id
_entity_poly.type
_entity_poly.pdbx_seq_one_letter_code
_entity_poly.pdbx_strand_id
1 'polypeptide(L)'
;AYALPFPVPDAATALRFAAELEDRVAGIYADAVRAVTGQRRREAAGALREAAVRAVGWRGGSVAFPGLAERAGADGTSATPAPAATP
;
A
#
# COMPACT_ATOMS: atom_id res chain seq x y z
N ALA A 1 3.56 25.00 -12.17
CA ALA A 1 3.77 24.07 -11.04
C ALA A 1 2.41 23.62 -10.52
N TYR A 2 2.28 22.41 -9.98
CA TYR A 2 1.04 21.91 -9.38
C TYR A 2 0.95 22.32 -7.91
N ALA A 3 -0.24 22.68 -7.45
CA ALA A 3 -0.48 23.02 -6.06
C ALA A 3 -0.53 21.75 -5.20
N LEU A 4 0.22 21.74 -4.10
CA LEU A 4 0.14 20.67 -3.12
C LEU A 4 -1.12 20.82 -2.27
N PRO A 5 -1.77 19.71 -1.89
CA PRO A 5 -2.97 19.74 -1.05
C PRO A 5 -2.70 20.24 0.37
N PHE A 6 -1.45 20.17 0.83
CA PHE A 6 -0.99 20.72 2.09
C PHE A 6 0.54 20.92 2.06
N PRO A 7 1.11 21.72 2.98
CA PRO A 7 2.57 21.88 3.09
C PRO A 7 3.27 20.58 3.48
N VAL A 8 4.40 20.27 2.83
CA VAL A 8 5.22 19.07 3.06
C VAL A 8 6.64 19.48 3.46
N PRO A 9 6.86 19.94 4.70
CA PRO A 9 8.18 20.40 5.15
C PRO A 9 9.12 19.27 5.56
N ASP A 10 8.64 18.05 5.78
CA ASP A 10 9.41 16.96 6.38
C ASP A 10 9.04 15.57 5.84
N ALA A 11 9.80 14.55 6.24
CA ALA A 11 9.60 13.18 5.78
C ALA A 11 8.24 12.59 6.21
N ALA A 12 7.75 12.91 7.42
CA ALA A 12 6.47 12.38 7.91
C ALA A 12 5.30 12.93 7.11
N THR A 13 5.33 14.23 6.82
CA THR A 13 4.36 14.90 5.94
C THR A 13 4.47 14.42 4.50
N ALA A 14 5.66 14.02 4.02
CA ALA A 14 5.85 13.44 2.70
C ALA A 14 5.22 12.04 2.58
N LEU A 15 5.36 11.20 3.61
CA LEU A 15 4.70 9.89 3.66
C LEU A 15 3.17 10.05 3.67
N ARG A 16 2.65 11.00 4.45
CA ARG A 16 1.22 11.32 4.44
C ARG A 16 0.76 11.81 3.07
N PHE A 17 1.57 12.63 2.39
CA PHE A 17 1.27 13.11 1.05
C PHE A 17 1.25 11.98 0.02
N ALA A 18 2.19 11.04 0.09
CA ALA A 18 2.20 9.86 -0.77
C ALA A 18 0.93 9.01 -0.58
N ALA A 19 0.48 8.81 0.66
CA ALA A 19 -0.78 8.11 0.94
C ALA A 19 -2.00 8.83 0.34
N GLU A 20 -2.11 10.15 0.55
CA GLU A 20 -3.21 10.98 0.00
C GLU A 20 -3.23 10.97 -1.54
N LEU A 21 -2.06 10.98 -2.17
CA LEU A 21 -1.94 10.94 -3.62
C LEU A 21 -2.47 9.60 -4.17
N GLU A 22 -2.03 8.49 -3.58
CA GLU A 22 -2.45 7.15 -4.02
C GLU A 22 -3.96 6.91 -3.79
N ASP A 23 -4.54 7.42 -2.69
CA ASP A 23 -5.99 7.35 -2.44
C ASP A 23 -6.80 8.14 -3.48
N ARG A 24 -6.33 9.33 -3.88
CA ARG A 24 -6.98 10.10 -4.96
C ARG A 24 -6.89 9.39 -6.30
N VAL A 25 -5.73 8.80 -6.62
CA VAL A 25 -5.53 8.01 -7.84
C VAL A 25 -6.46 6.79 -7.83
N ALA A 26 -6.61 6.10 -6.69
CA ALA A 26 -7.58 5.04 -6.52
C ALA A 26 -9.01 5.52 -6.79
N GLY A 27 -9.42 6.68 -6.26
CA GLY A 27 -10.72 7.28 -6.56
C GLY A 27 -10.99 7.43 -8.07
N ILE A 28 -10.01 7.96 -8.82
CA ILE A 28 -10.12 8.12 -10.28
C ILE A 28 -10.24 6.77 -11.00
N TYR A 29 -9.48 5.75 -10.58
CA TYR A 29 -9.62 4.41 -11.17
C TYR A 29 -10.94 3.74 -10.80
N ALA A 30 -11.53 4.02 -9.63
CA ALA A 30 -12.86 3.55 -9.28
C ALA A 30 -13.93 4.14 -10.21
N ASP A 31 -13.83 5.43 -10.52
CA ASP A 31 -14.70 6.08 -11.52
C ASP A 31 -14.49 5.48 -12.91
N ALA A 32 -13.24 5.18 -13.30
CA ALA A 32 -12.94 4.52 -14.56
C ALA A 32 -13.58 3.11 -14.63
N VAL A 33 -13.46 2.30 -13.57
CA VAL A 33 -14.10 0.98 -13.46
C VAL A 33 -15.61 1.07 -13.68
N ARG A 34 -16.25 2.11 -13.13
CA ARG A 34 -17.68 2.37 -13.31
C ARG A 34 -18.03 2.74 -14.75
N ALA A 35 -17.18 3.52 -15.42
CA ALA A 35 -17.45 4.07 -16.74
C ALA A 35 -17.19 3.10 -17.91
N VAL A 36 -16.28 2.13 -17.77
CA VAL A 36 -15.87 1.24 -18.87
C VAL A 36 -16.32 -0.21 -18.65
N THR A 37 -16.23 -1.06 -19.68
CA THR A 37 -16.59 -2.49 -19.64
C THR A 37 -15.48 -3.38 -20.20
N GLY A 38 -15.66 -4.70 -20.12
CA GLY A 38 -14.76 -5.68 -20.73
C GLY A 38 -13.32 -5.61 -20.20
N GLN A 39 -12.35 -5.69 -21.10
CA GLN A 39 -10.93 -5.72 -20.74
C GLN A 39 -10.46 -4.43 -20.04
N ARG A 40 -10.92 -3.27 -20.52
CA ARG A 40 -10.57 -1.97 -19.90
C ARG A 40 -11.04 -1.87 -18.46
N ARG A 41 -12.19 -2.49 -18.13
CA ARG A 41 -12.68 -2.53 -16.74
C ARG A 41 -11.75 -3.35 -15.86
N ARG A 42 -11.23 -4.47 -16.38
CA ARG A 42 -10.28 -5.32 -15.64
C ARG A 42 -8.96 -4.60 -15.39
N GLU A 43 -8.44 -3.89 -16.39
CA GLU A 43 -7.23 -3.07 -16.25
C GLU A 43 -7.41 -1.95 -15.23
N ALA A 44 -8.52 -1.21 -15.31
CA ALA A 44 -8.84 -0.16 -14.34
C ALA A 44 -8.99 -0.72 -12.91
N ALA A 45 -9.59 -1.89 -12.74
CA ALA A 45 -9.71 -2.55 -11.44
C ALA A 45 -8.34 -3.00 -10.89
N GLY A 46 -7.45 -3.45 -11.76
CA GLY A 46 -6.06 -3.77 -11.40
C GLY A 46 -5.33 -2.54 -10.88
N ALA A 47 -5.39 -1.43 -11.63
CA ALA A 47 -4.75 -0.17 -11.26
C ALA A 47 -5.33 0.44 -9.98
N LEU A 48 -6.66 0.36 -9.81
CA LEU A 48 -7.36 0.72 -8.57
C LEU A 48 -6.78 -0.04 -7.37
N ARG A 49 -6.71 -1.37 -7.47
CA ARG A 49 -6.18 -2.22 -6.39
C ARG A 49 -4.75 -1.85 -6.06
N GLU A 50 -3.90 -1.65 -7.06
CA GLU A 50 -2.49 -1.31 -6.83
C GLU A 50 -2.32 0.03 -6.14
N ALA A 51 -3.06 1.06 -6.55
CA ALA A 51 -3.06 2.36 -5.90
C ALA A 51 -3.52 2.25 -4.44
N ALA A 52 -4.63 1.55 -4.18
CA ALA A 52 -5.14 1.35 -2.83
C ALA A 52 -4.14 0.60 -1.93
N VAL A 53 -3.47 -0.43 -2.44
CA VAL A 53 -2.43 -1.17 -1.69
C VAL A 53 -1.23 -0.27 -1.38
N ARG A 54 -0.77 0.55 -2.34
CA ARG A 54 0.32 1.51 -2.10
C ARG A 54 -0.06 2.56 -1.07
N ALA A 55 -1.28 3.09 -1.11
CA ALA A 55 -1.78 4.04 -0.12
C ALA A 55 -1.69 3.47 1.30
N VAL A 56 -2.10 2.22 1.51
CA VAL A 56 -1.96 1.52 2.79
C VAL A 56 -0.49 1.32 3.16
N GLY A 57 0.37 0.97 2.20
CA GLY A 57 1.82 0.84 2.40
C GLY A 57 2.46 2.12 2.94
N TRP A 58 2.06 3.30 2.43
CA TRP A 58 2.58 4.60 2.88
C TRP A 58 2.09 5.01 4.28
N ARG A 59 0.94 4.50 4.74
CA ARG A 59 0.37 4.83 6.06
C ARG A 59 1.08 4.14 7.23
N GLY A 60 2.05 3.25 6.99
CA GLY A 60 2.88 2.65 8.04
C GLY A 60 2.45 1.27 8.53
N GLY A 61 1.55 0.58 7.79
CA GLY A 61 1.29 -0.84 7.96
C GLY A 61 -0.08 -1.21 8.53
N SER A 62 -0.45 -2.48 8.35
CA SER A 62 -1.66 -3.10 8.88
C SER A 62 -1.48 -3.52 10.34
N VAL A 63 -2.55 -3.51 11.14
CA VAL A 63 -2.56 -4.15 12.46
C VAL A 63 -2.24 -5.64 12.33
N ALA A 64 -1.36 -6.15 13.19
CA ALA A 64 -1.12 -7.58 13.27
C ALA A 64 -2.44 -8.28 13.67
N PHE A 65 -2.66 -9.50 13.16
CA PHE A 65 -3.77 -10.30 13.65
C PHE A 65 -3.59 -10.56 15.15
N PRO A 66 -4.67 -10.52 15.95
CA PRO A 66 -4.60 -10.89 17.36
C PRO A 66 -3.91 -12.24 17.56
N GLY A 67 -2.98 -12.33 18.51
CA GLY A 67 -2.20 -13.53 18.79
C GLY A 67 -0.90 -13.69 18.00
N LEU A 68 -0.61 -12.87 16.97
CA LEU A 68 0.68 -12.90 16.25
C LEU A 68 1.77 -12.10 16.99
N ALA A 69 1.43 -10.94 17.55
CA ALA A 69 2.38 -10.10 18.27
C ALA A 69 2.90 -10.79 19.54
N GLU A 70 2.03 -11.56 20.19
CA GLU A 70 2.30 -12.31 21.41
C GLU A 70 3.27 -13.49 21.16
N ARG A 71 3.19 -14.15 19.99
CA ARG A 71 4.15 -15.22 19.61
C ARG A 71 5.52 -14.67 19.26
N ALA A 72 5.59 -13.51 18.59
CA ALA A 72 6.86 -12.88 18.25
C ALA A 72 7.68 -12.49 19.50
N GLY A 73 7.02 -12.21 20.62
CA GLY A 73 7.68 -11.97 21.91
C GLY A 73 8.16 -13.24 22.63
N ALA A 74 7.58 -14.40 22.32
CA ALA A 74 7.97 -15.70 22.89
C ALA A 74 9.13 -16.35 22.09
N ASP A 75 9.14 -16.17 20.76
CA ASP A 75 10.13 -16.74 19.84
C ASP A 75 11.26 -15.73 19.52
N GLY A 76 11.94 -15.22 20.55
CA GLY A 76 13.03 -14.25 20.46
C GLY A 76 14.29 -14.69 19.70
N THR A 77 14.22 -15.68 18.81
CA THR A 77 15.25 -15.94 17.79
C THR A 77 14.59 -16.11 16.43
N SER A 78 14.51 -15.01 15.69
CA SER A 78 14.18 -15.07 14.26
C SER A 78 15.40 -15.65 13.53
N ALA A 79 15.42 -16.97 13.34
CA ALA A 79 16.39 -17.60 12.45
C ALA A 79 16.02 -17.23 11.00
N THR A 80 16.88 -16.43 10.36
CA THR A 80 16.85 -16.23 8.90
C THR A 80 16.99 -17.59 8.21
N PRO A 81 16.01 -18.05 7.41
CA PRO A 81 16.21 -19.26 6.62
C PRO A 81 17.27 -18.98 5.54
N ALA A 82 18.42 -19.66 5.64
CA ALA A 82 19.45 -19.64 4.62
C ALA A 82 18.93 -20.25 3.31
N PRO A 83 19.32 -19.74 2.12
CA PRO A 83 18.90 -20.33 0.87
C PRO A 83 19.52 -21.72 0.72
N ALA A 84 18.68 -22.73 0.44
CA ALA A 84 19.12 -24.08 0.16
C ALA A 84 19.97 -24.08 -1.12
N ALA A 85 21.26 -24.41 -0.98
CA ALA A 85 22.10 -24.79 -2.09
C ALA A 85 21.73 -26.21 -2.53
N THR A 86 21.30 -26.37 -3.77
CA THR A 86 21.00 -27.67 -4.40
C THR A 86 22.26 -28.16 -5.15
N PRO A 87 22.59 -29.48 -5.11
CA PRO A 87 23.75 -30.04 -5.81
C PRO A 87 23.64 -29.99 -7.34
#